data_AF-A0A1I8GFZ1-F1
#
_entry.id   AF-A0A1I8GFZ1-F1
#
_cell.length_a   1.000
_cell.length_b   1.000
_cell.length_c   1.000
_cell.angle_alpha   90.00
_cell.angle_beta   90.00
_cell.angle_gamma   90.00
#
_symmetry.space_group_name_H-M   'P 1'
#
loop_
_entity.id
_entity.type
_entity.pdbx_description
1 polymer ?
#
loop_
_entity_poly.entity_id
_entity_poly.type
_entity_poly.pdbx_seq_one_letter_code
_entity_poly.pdbx_strand_id
1 'polypeptide(L)'
;MSFASVGQLQQQQAPMSLLDEDFEVISSDQSISPYEMSLLPPQQHPPPPQPPASASTSEVQNLRGYNADILVANPSANELALQQLVETIKQRFDSLHGGLANNNQVLEGLTAKLQCQQLSANSSATRGSPSGQDTTDGQELRSELAKLRNRQEEWQQTIDDYAKLKSQYGLLINTRERLEEERDELLRRIQQQQQDKNKQTESEAAAASQTDDQMRKRVCELESLLQEKIDEESSEVVAQLTQEVKTLRGELDFERAKLFEQELNFKDSLTDLRENSGVQQLEQLRVELQNRKRREQEQQRLYGESDQAVNDILRQAEEANAEVDRLKKQQVVMETSLADNARRMEEIVSKELHERERANELDERIKRLINEHLTERHQLQERIGRLKTAHREELKSQLEQQSKESDRTVNDIIAAAECDKQAMQKEIGDLKARLANAEELLRRRTEELNASTDAVSNMQRYSESLQAERLALNDNWRTVRASARKPLIRRELESQLSSLQVEHTQLRTNYSQLEHRLTDSLGQEQTWKRKADEAQDTMGEYARSMDNCRRAFEQEVREKETLKKENDQLKRERDQLFDQVNRVRCAFEQQNETM
;
A
#
# COMPACT_ATOMS: atom_id res chain seq x y z
N MET A 1 77.46 1.36 46.70
CA MET A 1 76.75 0.10 47.05
C MET A 1 76.12 -0.40 45.76
N SER A 2 76.83 -1.23 44.99
CA SER A 2 76.67 -2.71 44.88
C SER A 2 75.27 -3.16 44.44
N PHE A 3 75.06 -4.14 43.55
CA PHE A 3 75.76 -4.76 42.41
C PHE A 3 74.81 -5.90 41.94
N ALA A 4 74.70 -6.11 40.62
CA ALA A 4 74.33 -7.36 39.90
C ALA A 4 72.89 -7.96 40.12
N SER A 5 72.26 -8.72 39.21
CA SER A 5 72.71 -9.47 38.02
C SER A 5 71.52 -10.03 37.20
N VAL A 6 71.66 -10.07 35.85
CA VAL A 6 71.41 -11.19 34.88
C VAL A 6 70.04 -11.91 34.88
N GLY A 7 69.39 -12.31 33.78
CA GLY A 7 69.59 -12.43 32.31
C GLY A 7 68.20 -12.85 31.71
N GLN A 8 67.89 -12.90 30.42
CA GLN A 8 68.52 -13.59 29.30
C GLN A 8 67.88 -13.09 27.98
N LEU A 9 68.71 -12.92 26.95
CA LEU A 9 68.36 -12.72 25.54
C LEU A 9 68.07 -14.07 24.87
N GLN A 10 67.11 -14.11 23.93
CA GLN A 10 67.09 -15.14 22.89
C GLN A 10 66.84 -14.52 21.51
N GLN A 11 67.89 -14.61 20.69
CA GLN A 11 68.05 -14.23 19.30
C GLN A 11 67.89 -15.49 18.45
N GLN A 12 67.09 -15.48 17.37
CA GLN A 12 67.19 -16.40 16.21
C GLN A 12 66.66 -15.63 14.98
N GLN A 13 67.51 -15.05 14.13
CA GLN A 13 68.18 -15.62 12.95
C GLN A 13 67.24 -16.22 11.89
N ALA A 14 67.16 -15.51 10.75
CA ALA A 14 66.66 -15.99 9.47
C ALA A 14 67.72 -16.87 8.76
N PRO A 15 67.33 -17.82 7.90
CA PRO A 15 68.22 -18.41 6.92
C PRO A 15 67.93 -17.90 5.50
N MET A 16 68.99 -17.43 4.85
CA MET A 16 69.15 -17.29 3.40
C MET A 16 69.81 -18.57 2.85
N SER A 17 69.30 -19.08 1.73
CA SER A 17 69.96 -20.00 0.77
C SER A 17 69.07 -19.98 -0.48
N LEU A 18 69.35 -19.28 -1.58
CA LEU A 18 70.43 -19.36 -2.58
C LEU A 18 70.38 -20.63 -3.46
N LEU A 19 69.74 -20.44 -4.62
CA LEU A 19 69.88 -21.03 -5.97
C LEU A 19 69.76 -22.56 -6.17
N ASP A 20 68.84 -22.96 -7.05
CA ASP A 20 69.24 -23.57 -8.33
C ASP A 20 68.19 -23.30 -9.43
N GLU A 21 68.74 -23.10 -10.63
CA GLU A 21 68.13 -22.75 -11.90
C GLU A 21 67.28 -23.90 -12.48
N ASP A 22 66.22 -23.57 -13.23
CA ASP A 22 66.06 -24.13 -14.57
C ASP A 22 65.12 -23.25 -15.41
N PHE A 23 65.69 -22.78 -16.51
CA PHE A 23 65.07 -22.07 -17.62
C PHE A 23 64.08 -22.99 -18.35
N GLU A 24 62.94 -22.42 -18.79
CA GLU A 24 62.50 -22.63 -20.17
C GLU A 24 61.74 -21.39 -20.66
N VAL A 25 62.41 -20.66 -21.57
CA VAL A 25 61.86 -19.60 -22.40
C VAL A 25 61.50 -20.23 -23.74
N ILE A 26 60.24 -20.18 -24.15
CA ILE A 26 59.88 -20.07 -25.57
C ILE A 26 58.78 -19.03 -25.72
N SER A 27 59.19 -17.84 -26.18
CA SER A 27 58.35 -16.85 -26.84
C SER A 27 57.82 -17.41 -28.15
N SER A 28 56.59 -17.08 -28.52
CA SER A 28 56.20 -16.93 -29.93
C SER A 28 54.97 -16.04 -30.04
N ASP A 29 55.21 -14.87 -30.62
CA ASP A 29 54.23 -13.98 -31.23
C ASP A 29 53.26 -14.75 -32.15
N GLN A 30 51.98 -14.38 -32.11
CA GLN A 30 51.14 -14.35 -33.31
C GLN A 30 49.94 -13.43 -33.10
N SER A 31 50.04 -12.25 -33.71
CA SER A 31 48.90 -11.44 -34.12
C SER A 31 48.21 -12.10 -35.32
N ILE A 32 46.87 -12.01 -35.42
CA ILE A 32 46.06 -11.74 -36.63
C ILE A 32 44.57 -11.75 -36.26
N SER A 33 44.00 -10.54 -36.32
CA SER A 33 42.77 -10.08 -37.02
C SER A 33 41.37 -10.69 -36.74
N PRO A 34 40.31 -9.84 -36.77
CA PRO A 34 38.92 -10.19 -36.46
C PRO A 34 38.11 -10.60 -37.69
N TYR A 35 36.85 -11.01 -37.46
CA TYR A 35 35.82 -11.44 -38.40
C TYR A 35 35.94 -12.88 -38.94
N GLU A 36 35.16 -13.79 -38.36
CA GLU A 36 34.28 -14.64 -39.17
C GLU A 36 32.90 -14.75 -38.51
N MET A 37 31.89 -14.43 -39.30
CA MET A 37 30.48 -14.59 -38.98
C MET A 37 30.11 -16.08 -38.97
N SER A 38 29.35 -16.50 -37.96
CA SER A 38 28.41 -17.60 -38.13
C SER A 38 27.09 -17.23 -37.47
N LEU A 39 26.12 -17.05 -38.37
CA LEU A 39 24.72 -16.77 -38.11
C LEU A 39 24.09 -17.97 -37.39
N LEU A 40 23.75 -17.81 -36.11
CA LEU A 40 22.78 -18.63 -35.41
C LEU A 40 21.56 -17.74 -35.08
N PRO A 41 20.32 -18.22 -35.29
CA PRO A 41 19.12 -17.44 -35.02
C PRO A 41 18.98 -17.20 -33.50
N PRO A 42 18.44 -16.04 -33.06
CA PRO A 42 18.34 -15.75 -31.63
C PRO A 42 17.31 -16.66 -30.97
N GLN A 43 17.76 -17.55 -30.08
CA GLN A 43 16.88 -18.07 -29.04
C GLN A 43 16.48 -16.91 -28.12
N GLN A 44 15.18 -16.71 -27.96
CA GLN A 44 14.61 -15.77 -27.02
C GLN A 44 14.90 -16.25 -25.59
N HIS A 45 15.93 -15.68 -24.97
CA HIS A 45 16.08 -15.71 -23.52
C HIS A 45 15.15 -14.65 -22.91
N PRO A 46 14.33 -15.00 -21.90
CA PRO A 46 13.67 -14.00 -21.08
C PRO A 46 14.72 -13.18 -20.30
N PRO A 47 14.48 -11.89 -20.01
CA PRO A 47 15.45 -11.05 -19.32
C PRO A 47 15.70 -11.55 -17.89
N PRO A 48 16.91 -11.37 -17.35
CA PRO A 48 17.21 -11.72 -15.96
C PRO A 48 16.35 -10.87 -14.99
N PRO A 49 15.95 -11.43 -13.84
CA PRO A 49 15.21 -10.68 -12.82
C PRO A 49 16.07 -9.52 -12.31
N GLN A 50 15.52 -8.31 -12.35
CA GLN A 50 16.13 -7.14 -11.73
C GLN A 50 16.27 -7.33 -10.21
N PRO A 51 17.34 -6.82 -9.57
CA PRO A 51 17.46 -6.82 -8.13
C PRO A 51 16.34 -5.97 -7.51
N PRO A 52 15.76 -6.36 -6.35
CA PRO A 52 14.73 -5.57 -5.70
C PRO A 52 15.33 -4.23 -5.28
N ALA A 53 14.75 -3.16 -5.83
CA ALA A 53 15.05 -1.80 -5.44
C ALA A 53 14.82 -1.63 -3.94
N SER A 54 15.84 -1.08 -3.29
CA SER A 54 15.86 -0.61 -1.92
C SER A 54 14.57 0.14 -1.57
N ALA A 55 14.00 -0.22 -0.41
CA ALA A 55 12.80 0.33 0.18
C ALA A 55 12.78 1.86 0.16
N SER A 56 12.11 2.42 -0.86
CA SER A 56 11.86 3.85 -1.01
C SER A 56 10.38 4.11 -0.69
N THR A 57 10.12 4.45 0.58
CA THR A 57 9.15 5.47 1.03
C THR A 57 7.81 5.64 0.28
N SER A 58 7.21 4.57 -0.24
CA SER A 58 5.90 4.62 -0.92
C SER A 58 4.72 4.38 0.03
N GLU A 59 4.97 3.81 1.23
CA GLU A 59 3.92 3.52 2.22
C GLU A 59 3.43 4.78 2.96
N VAL A 60 4.20 5.87 2.96
CA VAL A 60 3.77 7.14 3.61
C VAL A 60 2.91 8.01 2.67
N GLN A 61 2.88 7.73 1.37
CA GLN A 61 2.08 8.51 0.41
C GLN A 61 0.73 7.87 0.04
N ASN A 62 0.58 6.56 0.20
CA ASN A 62 -0.71 5.89 -0.01
C ASN A 62 -1.70 6.10 1.14
N LEU A 63 -1.24 6.53 2.33
CA LEU A 63 -2.11 6.91 3.44
C LEU A 63 -2.56 8.38 3.38
N ARG A 64 -1.98 9.21 2.52
CA ARG A 64 -2.37 10.64 2.43
C ARG A 64 -3.52 10.87 1.44
N GLY A 65 -3.77 9.94 0.53
CA GLY A 65 -4.89 9.99 -0.44
C GLY A 65 -6.22 9.46 0.09
N TYR A 66 -6.21 8.60 1.11
CA TYR A 66 -7.43 8.05 1.74
C TYR A 66 -7.92 8.86 2.96
N ASN A 67 -7.17 9.90 3.36
CA ASN A 67 -7.48 10.70 4.56
C ASN A 67 -8.30 11.98 4.29
N ALA A 68 -8.69 12.27 3.04
CA ALA A 68 -9.47 13.48 2.73
C ALA A 68 -10.98 13.23 2.57
N ASP A 69 -11.40 12.05 2.11
CA ASP A 69 -12.82 11.77 1.83
C ASP A 69 -13.55 11.02 2.98
N ILE A 70 -12.83 10.64 4.04
CA ILE A 70 -13.42 10.07 5.28
C ILE A 70 -13.44 11.12 6.42
N LEU A 71 -13.39 12.41 6.09
CA LEU A 71 -13.49 13.50 7.08
C LEU A 71 -14.77 14.34 6.99
N VAL A 72 -15.77 13.91 6.19
CA VAL A 72 -17.08 14.59 6.10
C VAL A 72 -18.27 13.62 6.20
N ALA A 73 -18.13 12.49 6.89
CA ALA A 73 -19.27 11.74 7.36
C ALA A 73 -19.26 11.78 8.89
N ASN A 74 -20.14 12.60 9.48
CA ASN A 74 -20.34 12.71 10.93
C ASN A 74 -20.45 11.30 11.56
N PRO A 75 -19.41 10.78 12.24
CA PRO A 75 -19.43 9.41 12.76
C PRO A 75 -20.54 9.24 13.80
N SER A 76 -20.82 10.30 14.55
CA SER A 76 -21.89 10.36 15.55
C SER A 76 -23.29 10.26 14.97
N ALA A 77 -23.52 10.75 13.74
CA ALA A 77 -24.84 10.69 13.10
C ALA A 77 -25.15 9.29 12.58
N ASN A 78 -24.15 8.59 12.02
CA ASN A 78 -24.28 7.20 11.60
C ASN A 78 -24.41 6.24 12.80
N GLU A 79 -23.73 6.53 13.90
CA GLU A 79 -23.81 5.71 15.13
C GLU A 79 -25.16 5.86 15.83
N LEU A 80 -25.70 7.09 15.90
CA LEU A 80 -27.04 7.34 16.43
C LEU A 80 -28.13 6.73 15.53
N ALA A 81 -27.98 6.81 14.20
CA ALA A 81 -28.92 6.21 13.25
C ALA A 81 -28.91 4.68 13.33
N LEU A 82 -27.73 4.06 13.49
CA LEU A 82 -27.62 2.62 13.69
C LEU A 82 -28.20 2.18 15.04
N GLN A 83 -27.98 2.95 16.12
CA GLN A 83 -28.63 2.68 17.41
C GLN A 83 -30.15 2.77 17.33
N GLN A 84 -30.69 3.80 16.65
CA GLN A 84 -32.13 3.95 16.42
C GLN A 84 -32.69 2.79 15.57
N LEU A 85 -31.96 2.34 14.57
CA LEU A 85 -32.34 1.19 13.76
C LEU A 85 -32.37 -0.10 14.59
N VAL A 86 -31.36 -0.34 15.42
CA VAL A 86 -31.30 -1.49 16.33
C VAL A 86 -32.46 -1.47 17.34
N GLU A 87 -32.76 -0.32 17.93
CA GLU A 87 -33.89 -0.16 18.87
C GLU A 87 -35.24 -0.38 18.18
N THR A 88 -35.40 0.12 16.96
CA THR A 88 -36.61 -0.07 16.14
C THR A 88 -36.81 -1.53 15.76
N ILE A 89 -35.72 -2.23 15.39
CA ILE A 89 -35.76 -3.66 15.06
C ILE A 89 -36.10 -4.46 16.32
N LYS A 90 -35.53 -4.11 17.47
CA LYS A 90 -35.84 -4.74 18.76
C LYS A 90 -37.33 -4.59 19.14
N GLN A 91 -37.91 -3.41 18.99
CA GLN A 91 -39.34 -3.19 19.24
C GLN A 91 -40.25 -4.01 18.31
N ARG A 92 -39.88 -4.13 17.03
CA ARG A 92 -40.58 -5.00 16.07
C ARG A 92 -40.44 -6.47 16.45
N PHE A 93 -39.29 -6.87 16.93
CA PHE A 93 -39.01 -8.23 17.37
C PHE A 93 -39.81 -8.62 18.61
N ASP A 94 -39.88 -7.74 19.61
CA ASP A 94 -40.71 -7.95 20.81
C ASP A 94 -42.21 -8.07 20.45
N SER A 95 -42.66 -7.27 19.48
CA SER A 95 -44.03 -7.35 18.95
C SER A 95 -44.30 -8.66 18.19
N LEU A 96 -43.32 -9.16 17.42
CA LEU A 96 -43.41 -10.46 16.74
C LEU A 96 -43.44 -11.64 17.72
N HIS A 97 -42.64 -11.59 18.79
CA HIS A 97 -42.70 -12.60 19.86
C HIS A 97 -44.05 -12.63 20.56
N GLY A 98 -44.63 -11.45 20.85
CA GLY A 98 -45.99 -11.35 21.40
C GLY A 98 -47.05 -11.89 20.43
N GLY A 99 -46.91 -11.61 19.13
CA GLY A 99 -47.74 -12.18 18.07
C GLY A 99 -47.65 -13.71 18.01
N LEU A 100 -46.44 -14.25 18.06
CA LEU A 100 -46.18 -15.70 18.03
C LEU A 100 -46.82 -16.41 19.22
N ALA A 101 -46.70 -15.85 20.43
CA ALA A 101 -47.33 -16.39 21.63
C ALA A 101 -48.87 -16.44 21.49
N ASN A 102 -49.47 -15.37 20.98
CA ASN A 102 -50.92 -15.33 20.72
C ASN A 102 -51.35 -16.33 19.64
N ASN A 103 -50.57 -16.46 18.56
CA ASN A 103 -50.86 -17.42 17.48
C ASN A 103 -50.78 -18.87 17.99
N ASN A 104 -49.78 -19.19 18.82
CA ASN A 104 -49.68 -20.50 19.48
C ASN A 104 -50.93 -20.81 20.34
N GLN A 105 -51.41 -19.83 21.11
CA GLN A 105 -52.62 -19.99 21.92
C GLN A 105 -53.88 -20.23 21.06
N VAL A 106 -54.00 -19.53 19.93
CA VAL A 106 -55.11 -19.72 18.98
C VAL A 106 -55.03 -21.07 18.28
N LEU A 107 -53.82 -21.50 17.88
CA LEU A 107 -53.56 -22.82 17.29
C LEU A 107 -53.94 -23.96 18.25
N GLU A 108 -53.57 -23.86 19.53
CA GLU A 108 -53.97 -24.81 20.57
C GLU A 108 -55.49 -24.87 20.71
N GLY A 109 -56.16 -23.71 20.76
CA GLY A 109 -57.62 -23.61 20.85
C GLY A 109 -58.36 -24.19 19.65
N LEU A 110 -57.89 -23.93 18.42
CA LEU A 110 -58.48 -24.47 17.19
C LEU A 110 -58.20 -25.98 17.04
N THR A 111 -57.02 -26.45 17.46
CA THR A 111 -56.68 -27.87 17.48
C THR A 111 -57.58 -28.64 18.45
N ALA A 112 -57.83 -28.08 19.64
CA ALA A 112 -58.76 -28.65 20.62
C ALA A 112 -60.20 -28.70 20.08
N LYS A 113 -60.67 -27.64 19.39
CA LYS A 113 -62.00 -27.63 18.73
C LYS A 113 -62.12 -28.70 17.64
N LEU A 114 -61.07 -28.87 16.83
CA LEU A 114 -61.04 -29.91 15.80
C LEU A 114 -61.07 -31.32 16.42
N GLN A 115 -60.33 -31.56 17.50
CA GLN A 115 -60.37 -32.83 18.24
C GLN A 115 -61.76 -33.10 18.84
N CYS A 116 -62.42 -32.09 19.42
CA CYS A 116 -63.79 -32.22 19.92
C CYS A 116 -64.81 -32.54 18.80
N GLN A 117 -64.70 -31.91 17.63
CA GLN A 117 -65.55 -32.23 16.48
C GLN A 117 -65.32 -33.65 15.96
N GLN A 118 -64.06 -34.12 15.92
CA GLN A 118 -63.74 -35.50 15.52
C GLN A 118 -64.31 -36.54 16.50
N LEU A 119 -64.19 -36.29 17.81
CA LEU A 119 -64.77 -37.17 18.84
C LEU A 119 -66.31 -37.17 18.81
N SER A 120 -66.94 -36.01 18.53
CA SER A 120 -68.38 -35.88 18.35
C SER A 120 -68.87 -36.62 17.11
N ALA A 121 -68.20 -36.46 15.96
CA ALA A 121 -68.50 -37.16 14.70
C ALA A 121 -68.38 -38.70 14.82
N ASN A 122 -67.40 -39.18 15.59
CA ASN A 122 -67.23 -40.60 15.88
C ASN A 122 -68.35 -41.16 16.79
N SER A 123 -68.99 -40.30 17.59
CA SER A 123 -70.12 -40.67 18.46
C SER A 123 -71.46 -40.68 17.70
N SER A 124 -71.62 -39.83 16.69
CA SER A 124 -72.80 -39.75 15.82
C SER A 124 -72.78 -40.75 14.65
N ALA A 125 -71.62 -41.29 14.25
CA ALA A 125 -71.52 -42.39 13.28
C ALA A 125 -72.27 -43.67 13.70
N THR A 126 -72.60 -43.84 14.99
CA THR A 126 -73.43 -44.93 15.52
C THR A 126 -74.95 -44.72 15.34
N ARG A 127 -75.41 -43.55 14.87
CA ARG A 127 -76.82 -43.28 14.52
C ARG A 127 -76.91 -42.37 13.29
N GLY A 128 -76.99 -42.99 12.10
CA GLY A 128 -77.68 -42.49 10.91
C GLY A 128 -77.26 -41.12 10.31
N SER A 129 -76.61 -41.19 9.14
CA SER A 129 -76.39 -40.15 8.11
C SER A 129 -75.73 -38.83 8.54
N PRO A 130 -74.48 -38.54 8.11
CA PRO A 130 -73.83 -37.27 8.39
C PRO A 130 -74.46 -36.15 7.55
N SER A 131 -74.90 -35.07 8.21
CA SER A 131 -75.32 -33.84 7.56
C SER A 131 -74.12 -33.19 6.86
N GLY A 132 -74.27 -32.85 5.57
CA GLY A 132 -73.20 -32.24 4.74
C GLY A 132 -72.68 -30.88 5.19
N GLN A 133 -73.17 -30.32 6.31
CA GLN A 133 -72.64 -29.09 6.93
C GLN A 133 -71.41 -29.36 7.81
N ASP A 134 -71.33 -30.50 8.50
CA ASP A 134 -70.20 -30.81 9.41
C ASP A 134 -68.88 -31.05 8.66
N THR A 135 -68.95 -31.46 7.39
CA THR A 135 -67.77 -31.72 6.56
C THR A 135 -67.10 -30.44 6.06
N THR A 136 -67.89 -29.40 5.77
CA THR A 136 -67.41 -28.10 5.26
C THR A 136 -66.74 -27.30 6.38
N ASP A 137 -67.39 -27.21 7.55
CA ASP A 137 -66.86 -26.50 8.72
C ASP A 137 -65.54 -27.12 9.22
N GLY A 138 -65.43 -28.45 9.20
CA GLY A 138 -64.20 -29.16 9.55
C GLY A 138 -63.07 -28.97 8.54
N GLN A 139 -63.38 -28.72 7.26
CA GLN A 139 -62.38 -28.45 6.22
C GLN A 139 -61.87 -27.00 6.30
N GLU A 140 -62.74 -26.04 6.63
CA GLU A 140 -62.35 -24.66 6.93
C GLU A 140 -61.44 -24.57 8.16
N LEU A 141 -61.78 -25.26 9.25
CA LEU A 141 -60.94 -25.34 10.46
C LEU A 141 -59.54 -25.92 10.18
N ARG A 142 -59.45 -26.95 9.33
CA ARG A 142 -58.17 -27.52 8.90
C ARG A 142 -57.34 -26.57 8.04
N SER A 143 -57.99 -25.80 7.16
CA SER A 143 -57.35 -24.77 6.34
C SER A 143 -56.81 -23.62 7.18
N GLU A 144 -57.59 -23.12 8.15
CA GLU A 144 -57.15 -22.07 9.08
C GLU A 144 -56.00 -22.54 9.98
N LEU A 145 -56.03 -23.78 10.48
CA LEU A 145 -54.90 -24.37 11.22
C LEU A 145 -53.63 -24.46 10.37
N ALA A 146 -53.75 -24.82 9.08
CA ALA A 146 -52.59 -24.87 8.17
C ALA A 146 -52.01 -23.47 7.91
N LYS A 147 -52.86 -22.46 7.68
CA LYS A 147 -52.42 -21.06 7.50
C LYS A 147 -51.72 -20.52 8.74
N LEU A 148 -52.27 -20.77 9.93
CA LEU A 148 -51.70 -20.30 11.19
C LEU A 148 -50.35 -20.98 11.51
N ARG A 149 -50.20 -22.26 11.17
CA ARG A 149 -48.91 -22.98 11.27
C ARG A 149 -47.85 -22.43 10.31
N ASN A 150 -48.19 -22.21 9.04
CA ASN A 150 -47.24 -21.60 8.09
C ASN A 150 -46.79 -20.22 8.60
N ARG A 151 -47.72 -19.43 9.13
CA ARG A 151 -47.41 -18.11 9.71
C ARG A 151 -46.54 -18.20 10.97
N GLN A 152 -46.69 -19.25 11.77
CA GLN A 152 -45.83 -19.53 12.93
C GLN A 152 -44.39 -19.86 12.48
N GLU A 153 -44.25 -20.68 11.44
CA GLU A 153 -42.95 -21.05 10.86
C GLU A 153 -42.22 -19.84 10.27
N GLU A 154 -42.93 -18.98 9.53
CA GLU A 154 -42.39 -17.72 8.98
C GLU A 154 -41.89 -16.76 10.09
N TRP A 155 -42.65 -16.63 11.17
CA TRP A 155 -42.26 -15.80 12.31
C TRP A 155 -41.08 -16.38 13.08
N GLN A 156 -41.03 -17.70 13.26
CA GLN A 156 -39.89 -18.36 13.89
C GLN A 156 -38.62 -18.19 13.05
N GLN A 157 -38.71 -18.32 11.72
CA GLN A 157 -37.59 -18.09 10.81
C GLN A 157 -37.08 -16.64 10.90
N THR A 158 -37.99 -15.67 10.95
CA THR A 158 -37.65 -14.25 11.13
C THR A 158 -36.92 -14.00 12.46
N ILE A 159 -37.34 -14.72 13.52
CA ILE A 159 -36.72 -14.64 14.83
C ILE A 159 -35.27 -15.16 14.80
N ASP A 160 -35.07 -16.31 14.17
CA ASP A 160 -33.75 -16.94 14.05
C ASP A 160 -32.79 -16.10 13.20
N ASP A 161 -33.30 -15.46 12.14
CA ASP A 161 -32.49 -14.59 11.29
C ASP A 161 -32.10 -13.29 12.00
N TYR A 162 -32.96 -12.72 12.85
CA TYR A 162 -32.58 -11.61 13.73
C TYR A 162 -31.50 -12.02 14.74
N ALA A 163 -31.59 -13.21 15.35
CA ALA A 163 -30.57 -13.70 16.28
C ALA A 163 -29.19 -13.83 15.60
N LYS A 164 -29.15 -14.34 14.37
CA LYS A 164 -27.93 -14.39 13.55
C LYS A 164 -27.39 -12.99 13.25
N LEU A 165 -28.26 -12.07 12.83
CA LEU A 165 -27.87 -10.68 12.54
C LEU A 165 -27.31 -9.98 13.78
N LYS A 166 -27.93 -10.17 14.95
CA LYS A 166 -27.44 -9.64 16.23
C LYS A 166 -26.06 -10.21 16.59
N SER A 167 -25.83 -11.49 16.35
CA SER A 167 -24.51 -12.12 16.54
C SER A 167 -23.46 -11.54 15.59
N GLN A 168 -23.80 -11.33 14.32
CA GLN A 168 -22.90 -10.73 13.33
C GLN A 168 -22.56 -9.27 13.69
N TYR A 169 -23.55 -8.50 14.14
CA TYR A 169 -23.33 -7.12 14.59
C TYR A 169 -22.42 -7.05 15.82
N GLY A 170 -22.59 -7.97 16.78
CA GLY A 170 -21.68 -8.08 17.93
C GLY A 170 -20.23 -8.37 17.53
N LEU A 171 -20.01 -9.27 16.56
CA LEU A 171 -18.68 -9.52 16.01
C LEU A 171 -18.08 -8.28 15.33
N LEU A 172 -18.90 -7.50 14.62
CA LEU A 172 -18.45 -6.28 13.96
C LEU A 172 -17.99 -5.23 14.98
N ILE A 173 -18.72 -5.05 16.09
CA ILE A 173 -18.34 -4.14 17.18
C ILE A 173 -16.99 -4.56 17.77
N ASN A 174 -16.84 -5.83 18.15
CA ASN A 174 -15.60 -6.33 18.74
C ASN A 174 -14.40 -6.17 17.78
N THR A 175 -14.63 -6.35 16.48
CA THR A 175 -13.59 -6.17 15.45
C THR A 175 -13.22 -4.68 15.32
N ARG A 176 -14.21 -3.78 15.36
CA ARG A 176 -13.97 -2.34 15.36
C ARG A 176 -13.16 -1.89 16.57
N GLU A 177 -13.55 -2.31 17.77
CA GLU A 177 -12.83 -1.96 19.02
C GLU A 177 -11.37 -2.41 18.96
N ARG A 178 -11.11 -3.64 18.50
CA ARG A 178 -9.76 -4.15 18.30
C ARG A 178 -8.95 -3.32 17.29
N LEU A 179 -9.56 -2.92 16.18
CA LEU A 179 -8.89 -2.07 15.17
C LEU A 179 -8.62 -0.66 15.71
N GLU A 180 -9.49 -0.12 16.56
CA GLU A 180 -9.26 1.16 17.24
C GLU A 180 -8.09 1.06 18.23
N GLU A 181 -7.98 -0.04 18.99
CA GLU A 181 -6.82 -0.32 19.86
C GLU A 181 -5.51 -0.47 19.07
N GLU A 182 -5.53 -1.21 17.94
CA GLU A 182 -4.37 -1.38 17.07
C GLU A 182 -3.93 -0.04 16.45
N ARG A 183 -4.88 0.82 16.06
CA ARG A 183 -4.59 2.19 15.59
C ARG A 183 -3.90 3.00 16.67
N ASP A 184 -4.41 2.98 17.90
CA ASP A 184 -3.87 3.78 19.00
C ASP A 184 -2.47 3.29 19.43
N GLU A 185 -2.22 1.97 19.38
CA GLU A 185 -0.90 1.37 19.57
C GLU A 185 0.09 1.82 18.48
N LEU A 186 -0.32 1.80 17.20
CA LEU A 186 0.52 2.25 16.09
C LEU A 186 0.87 3.74 16.21
N LEU A 187 -0.09 4.58 16.56
CA LEU A 187 0.15 6.02 16.80
C LEU A 187 1.18 6.22 17.92
N ARG A 188 1.08 5.45 19.01
CA ARG A 188 2.04 5.51 20.11
C ARG A 188 3.45 5.11 19.66
N ARG A 189 3.57 4.04 18.86
CA ARG A 189 4.86 3.58 18.30
C ARG A 189 5.50 4.61 17.38
N ILE A 190 4.70 5.22 16.49
CA ILE A 190 5.19 6.28 15.59
C ILE A 190 5.70 7.46 16.40
N GLN A 191 4.96 7.88 17.43
CA GLN A 191 5.37 8.99 18.29
C GLN A 191 6.64 8.67 19.07
N GLN A 192 6.79 7.45 19.57
CA GLN A 192 8.00 6.98 20.24
C GLN A 192 9.22 6.97 19.30
N GLN A 193 9.08 6.40 18.09
CA GLN A 193 10.14 6.39 17.09
C GLN A 193 10.58 7.82 16.72
N GLN A 194 9.65 8.76 16.62
CA GLN A 194 9.99 10.15 16.34
C GLN A 194 10.77 10.79 17.51
N GLN A 195 10.42 10.49 18.76
CA GLN A 195 11.16 10.97 19.92
C GLN A 195 12.58 10.39 19.98
N ASP A 196 12.73 9.09 19.72
CA ASP A 196 14.04 8.43 19.73
C ASP A 196 14.94 8.94 18.61
N LYS A 197 14.37 9.17 17.41
CA LYS A 197 15.09 9.79 16.30
C LYS A 197 15.54 11.21 16.64
N ASN A 198 14.69 12.03 17.28
CA ASN A 198 15.07 13.37 17.71
C ASN A 198 16.23 13.34 18.72
N LYS A 199 16.16 12.44 19.73
CA LYS A 199 17.25 12.25 20.70
C LYS A 199 18.55 11.83 20.03
N GLN A 200 18.49 10.94 19.04
CA GLN A 200 19.67 10.53 18.29
C GLN A 200 20.27 11.70 17.52
N THR A 201 19.45 12.49 16.81
CA THR A 201 19.95 13.67 16.09
C THR A 201 20.55 14.72 17.02
N GLU A 202 19.97 14.91 18.22
CA GLU A 202 20.53 15.82 19.24
C GLU A 202 21.87 15.29 19.76
N SER A 203 22.01 13.99 19.99
CA SER A 203 23.27 13.36 20.41
C SER A 203 24.35 13.46 19.34
N GLU A 204 24.01 13.24 18.07
CA GLU A 204 24.93 13.37 16.93
C GLU A 204 25.38 14.82 16.74
N ALA A 205 24.47 15.79 16.86
CA ALA A 205 24.80 17.21 16.82
C ALA A 205 25.71 17.63 17.98
N ALA A 206 25.46 17.12 19.19
CA ALA A 206 26.32 17.38 20.36
C ALA A 206 27.73 16.79 20.17
N ALA A 207 27.84 15.57 19.65
CA ALA A 207 29.13 14.93 19.37
C ALA A 207 29.92 15.67 18.26
N ALA A 208 29.24 16.13 17.21
CA ALA A 208 29.85 16.94 16.16
C ALA A 208 30.37 18.27 16.73
N SER A 209 29.57 18.99 17.52
CA SER A 209 29.98 20.23 18.19
C SER A 209 31.19 20.01 19.10
N GLN A 210 31.21 18.92 19.87
CA GLN A 210 32.34 18.60 20.74
C GLN A 210 33.62 18.33 19.95
N THR A 211 33.51 17.67 18.79
CA THR A 211 34.67 17.37 17.93
C THR A 211 35.21 18.66 17.30
N ASP A 212 34.32 19.54 16.84
CA ASP A 212 34.68 20.87 16.32
C ASP A 212 35.39 21.72 17.39
N ASP A 213 34.88 21.72 18.62
CA ASP A 213 35.51 22.43 19.74
C ASP A 213 36.90 21.88 20.08
N GLN A 214 37.09 20.55 20.01
CA GLN A 214 38.40 19.93 20.19
C GLN A 214 39.37 20.29 19.07
N MET A 215 38.91 20.29 17.81
CA MET A 215 39.73 20.70 16.67
C MET A 215 40.15 22.18 16.79
N ARG A 216 39.22 23.07 17.16
CA ARG A 216 39.53 24.50 17.40
C ARG A 216 40.58 24.67 18.49
N LYS A 217 40.46 23.95 19.61
CA LYS A 217 41.48 23.98 20.67
C LYS A 217 42.85 23.53 20.18
N ARG A 218 42.92 22.41 19.44
CA ARG A 218 44.18 21.91 18.87
C ARG A 218 44.79 22.89 17.87
N VAL A 219 43.98 23.55 17.06
CA VAL A 219 44.45 24.60 16.14
C VAL A 219 45.07 25.76 16.92
N CYS A 220 44.39 26.27 17.96
CA CYS A 220 44.95 27.34 18.80
C CYS A 220 46.25 26.93 19.52
N GLU A 221 46.34 25.68 19.98
CA GLU A 221 47.56 25.12 20.59
C GLU A 221 48.71 25.06 19.57
N LEU A 222 48.45 24.59 18.35
CA LEU A 222 49.44 24.53 17.26
C LEU A 222 49.87 25.91 16.80
N GLU A 223 48.94 26.87 16.70
CA GLU A 223 49.26 28.27 16.38
C GLU A 223 50.17 28.90 17.44
N SER A 224 49.92 28.63 18.73
CA SER A 224 50.79 29.11 19.82
C SER A 224 52.18 28.49 19.76
N LEU A 225 52.28 27.18 19.55
CA LEU A 225 53.56 26.48 19.41
C LEU A 225 54.36 26.96 18.18
N LEU A 226 53.68 27.22 17.07
CA LEU A 226 54.30 27.76 15.86
C LEU A 226 54.83 29.18 16.12
N GLN A 227 54.08 30.02 16.82
CA GLN A 227 54.52 31.37 17.17
C GLN A 227 55.75 31.33 18.10
N GLU A 228 55.74 30.46 19.11
CA GLU A 228 56.88 30.26 20.00
C GLU A 228 58.14 29.81 19.24
N LYS A 229 57.99 28.86 18.31
CA LYS A 229 59.06 28.41 17.41
C LYS A 229 59.62 29.54 16.54
N ILE A 230 58.77 30.37 15.96
CA ILE A 230 59.19 31.53 15.17
C ILE A 230 59.97 32.52 16.03
N ASP A 231 59.51 32.78 17.25
CA ASP A 231 60.18 33.69 18.18
C ASP A 231 61.55 33.13 18.62
N GLU A 232 61.68 31.83 18.86
CA GLU A 232 62.96 31.16 19.14
C GLU A 232 63.93 31.24 17.95
N GLU A 233 63.51 30.81 16.76
CA GLU A 233 64.36 30.82 15.56
C GLU A 233 64.79 32.24 15.18
N SER A 234 63.87 33.21 15.28
CA SER A 234 64.21 34.61 15.01
C SER A 234 65.21 35.17 16.02
N SER A 235 65.08 34.81 17.31
CA SER A 235 66.05 35.20 18.34
C SER A 235 67.44 34.60 18.06
N GLU A 236 67.50 33.33 17.67
CA GLU A 236 68.76 32.65 17.33
C GLU A 236 69.43 33.28 16.10
N VAL A 237 68.68 33.51 15.02
CA VAL A 237 69.18 34.18 13.81
C VAL A 237 69.69 35.59 14.13
N VAL A 238 68.96 36.36 14.94
CA VAL A 238 69.39 37.70 15.37
C VAL A 238 70.67 37.64 16.21
N ALA A 239 70.80 36.65 17.10
CA ALA A 239 72.00 36.46 17.90
C ALA A 239 73.21 36.09 17.04
N GLN A 240 73.05 35.17 16.09
CA GLN A 240 74.09 34.77 15.13
C GLN A 240 74.54 35.96 14.28
N LEU A 241 73.61 36.71 13.68
CA LEU A 241 73.91 37.91 12.90
C LEU A 241 74.63 38.97 13.74
N THR A 242 74.20 39.18 14.99
CA THR A 242 74.85 40.13 15.89
C THR A 242 76.31 39.74 16.18
N GLN A 243 76.58 38.44 16.34
CA GLN A 243 77.93 37.93 16.58
C GLN A 243 78.81 38.03 15.34
N GLU A 244 78.27 37.73 14.16
CA GLU A 244 78.97 37.86 12.89
C GLU A 244 79.35 39.32 12.61
N VAL A 245 78.41 40.26 12.80
CA VAL A 245 78.68 41.70 12.69
C VAL A 245 79.78 42.15 13.65
N LYS A 246 79.79 41.66 14.90
CA LYS A 246 80.88 41.97 15.85
C LYS A 246 82.23 41.44 15.36
N THR A 247 82.27 40.24 14.81
CA THR A 247 83.49 39.59 14.31
C THR A 247 84.04 40.37 13.12
N LEU A 248 83.21 40.64 12.12
CA LEU A 248 83.57 41.44 10.94
C LEU A 248 84.04 42.85 11.32
N ARG A 249 83.44 43.47 12.34
CA ARG A 249 83.89 44.77 12.85
C ARG A 249 85.28 44.69 13.47
N GLY A 250 85.57 43.64 14.24
CA GLY A 250 86.90 43.40 14.81
C GLY A 250 87.96 43.16 13.73
N GLU A 251 87.64 42.39 12.69
CA GLU A 251 88.52 42.17 11.53
C GLU A 251 88.80 43.47 10.76
N LEU A 252 87.78 44.30 10.55
CA LEU A 252 87.93 45.61 9.91
C LEU A 252 88.85 46.55 10.72
N ASP A 253 88.67 46.59 12.05
CA ASP A 253 89.51 47.40 12.93
C ASP A 253 90.96 46.90 12.95
N PHE A 254 91.17 45.58 12.89
CA PHE A 254 92.51 44.97 12.79
C PHE A 254 93.22 45.33 11.47
N GLU A 255 92.55 45.20 10.33
CA GLU A 255 93.13 45.57 9.03
C GLU A 255 93.44 47.08 8.94
N ARG A 256 92.62 47.93 9.55
CA ARG A 256 92.94 49.37 9.69
C ARG A 256 94.22 49.62 10.49
N ALA A 257 94.43 48.89 11.59
CA ALA A 257 95.64 49.02 12.40
C ALA A 257 96.88 48.54 11.63
N LYS A 258 96.78 47.44 10.90
CA LYS A 258 97.86 46.89 10.07
C LYS A 258 98.28 47.86 8.95
N LEU A 259 97.32 48.52 8.29
CA LEU A 259 97.61 49.55 7.29
C LEU A 259 98.32 50.76 7.92
N PHE A 260 97.93 51.15 9.13
CA PHE A 260 98.57 52.25 9.86
C PHE A 260 100.02 51.94 10.25
N GLU A 261 100.30 50.70 10.69
CA GLU A 261 101.67 50.25 10.96
C GLU A 261 102.53 50.18 9.68
N GLN A 262 101.95 49.76 8.55
CA GLN A 262 102.65 49.80 7.26
C GLN A 262 103.03 51.22 6.84
N GLU A 263 102.16 52.19 7.11
CA GLU A 263 102.40 53.61 6.80
C GLU A 263 103.52 54.21 7.68
N LEU A 264 103.59 53.80 8.96
CA LEU A 264 104.69 54.13 9.87
C LEU A 264 106.02 53.52 9.41
N ASN A 265 106.04 52.23 9.07
CA ASN A 265 107.25 51.54 8.59
C ASN A 265 107.78 52.12 7.27
N PHE A 266 106.89 52.57 6.37
CA PHE A 266 107.28 53.30 5.16
C PHE A 266 107.94 54.65 5.49
N LYS A 267 107.49 55.31 6.56
CA LYS A 267 108.02 56.60 7.01
C LYS A 267 109.40 56.47 7.66
N ASP A 268 109.61 55.40 8.44
CA ASP A 268 110.92 55.09 9.04
C ASP A 268 111.94 54.67 7.97
N SER A 269 111.51 53.87 6.98
CA SER A 269 112.34 53.48 5.83
C SER A 269 112.80 54.67 4.95
N LEU A 270 112.03 55.78 4.92
CA LEU A 270 112.41 57.02 4.26
C LEU A 270 113.43 57.85 5.05
N THR A 271 113.56 57.60 6.36
CA THR A 271 114.50 58.30 7.25
C THR A 271 115.89 57.63 7.21
N ASP A 272 115.91 56.30 7.12
CA ASP A 272 117.16 55.49 7.07
C ASP A 272 117.92 55.61 5.73
N LEU A 273 117.26 56.01 4.64
CA LEU A 273 117.92 56.27 3.34
C LEU A 273 118.65 57.62 3.26
N ARG A 274 118.52 58.48 4.28
CA ARG A 274 119.13 59.84 4.31
C ARG A 274 120.49 59.89 5.02
N GLU A 275 120.81 58.88 5.81
CA GLU A 275 122.01 58.84 6.66
C GLU A 275 122.80 57.57 6.40
N ASN A 276 123.66 57.58 5.36
CA ASN A 276 125.01 57.01 5.39
C ASN A 276 125.60 56.93 3.98
N SER A 277 126.51 57.87 3.67
CA SER A 277 127.41 57.79 2.52
C SER A 277 128.87 57.85 2.97
N GLY A 278 129.69 56.96 2.39
CA GLY A 278 131.00 57.38 1.91
C GLY A 278 132.27 56.85 2.57
N VAL A 279 132.27 56.23 3.77
CA VAL A 279 133.55 55.94 4.46
C VAL A 279 133.80 54.46 4.83
N GLN A 280 132.83 53.56 4.65
CA GLN A 280 133.02 52.11 4.90
C GLN A 280 133.35 51.27 3.66
N GLN A 281 133.48 51.86 2.46
CA GLN A 281 133.65 51.11 1.20
C GLN A 281 135.06 50.54 0.96
N LEU A 282 136.08 50.99 1.69
CA LEU A 282 137.46 50.51 1.53
C LEU A 282 137.87 49.44 2.56
N GLU A 283 137.20 49.37 3.71
CA GLU A 283 137.33 48.26 4.67
C GLU A 283 136.37 47.10 4.31
N GLN A 284 135.23 47.43 3.67
CA GLN A 284 134.31 46.46 3.08
C GLN A 284 134.99 45.57 2.05
N LEU A 285 135.82 46.10 1.14
CA LEU A 285 136.48 45.27 0.09
C LEU A 285 137.47 44.21 0.65
N ARG A 286 138.04 44.45 1.84
CA ARG A 286 138.99 43.53 2.48
C ARG A 286 138.30 42.42 3.25
N VAL A 287 137.25 42.78 4.00
CA VAL A 287 136.32 41.84 4.64
C VAL A 287 135.49 41.09 3.59
N GLU A 288 135.18 41.71 2.44
CA GLU A 288 134.42 41.11 1.34
C GLU A 288 135.16 39.95 0.70
N LEU A 289 136.48 40.02 0.53
CA LEU A 289 137.29 38.93 -0.03
C LEU A 289 137.36 37.71 0.90
N GLN A 290 137.47 37.94 2.22
CA GLN A 290 137.48 36.87 3.22
C GLN A 290 136.06 36.29 3.46
N ASN A 291 135.06 37.17 3.44
CA ASN A 291 133.65 36.82 3.40
C ASN A 291 133.27 36.16 2.07
N ARG A 292 134.02 36.30 0.97
CA ARG A 292 133.69 35.65 -0.32
C ARG A 292 133.86 34.14 -0.23
N LYS A 293 134.94 33.70 0.43
CA LYS A 293 135.24 32.28 0.66
C LYS A 293 134.31 31.65 1.72
N ARG A 294 133.93 32.42 2.74
CA ARG A 294 132.88 32.04 3.71
C ARG A 294 131.50 32.00 3.06
N ARG A 295 131.16 33.00 2.22
CA ARG A 295 129.95 33.05 1.40
C ARG A 295 129.87 31.92 0.39
N GLU A 296 130.97 31.41 -0.15
CA GLU A 296 130.96 30.22 -1.04
C GLU A 296 130.64 28.92 -0.26
N GLN A 297 131.21 28.71 0.93
CA GLN A 297 130.88 27.55 1.78
C GLN A 297 129.47 27.65 2.38
N GLU A 298 129.06 28.85 2.74
CA GLU A 298 127.72 29.17 3.23
C GLU A 298 126.70 29.14 2.08
N GLN A 299 127.08 29.50 0.84
CA GLN A 299 126.28 29.27 -0.36
C GLN A 299 126.10 27.77 -0.62
N GLN A 300 127.13 26.93 -0.50
CA GLN A 300 126.95 25.49 -0.65
C GLN A 300 126.03 24.89 0.44
N ARG A 301 126.10 25.41 1.67
CA ARG A 301 125.17 25.04 2.74
C ARG A 301 123.75 25.55 2.49
N LEU A 302 123.61 26.79 2.03
CA LEU A 302 122.34 27.41 1.66
C LEU A 302 121.73 26.79 0.40
N TYR A 303 122.53 26.27 -0.54
CA TYR A 303 122.05 25.47 -1.67
C TYR A 303 121.53 24.12 -1.17
N GLY A 304 122.22 23.46 -0.23
CA GLY A 304 121.70 22.23 0.40
C GLY A 304 120.44 22.45 1.25
N GLU A 305 120.38 23.54 2.02
CA GLU A 305 119.19 23.94 2.81
C GLU A 305 118.05 24.42 1.89
N SER A 306 118.38 25.10 0.78
CA SER A 306 117.42 25.49 -0.26
C SER A 306 116.87 24.27 -0.99
N ASP A 307 117.72 23.30 -1.35
CA ASP A 307 117.27 22.06 -1.99
C ASP A 307 116.38 21.25 -1.03
N GLN A 308 116.72 21.23 0.27
CA GLN A 308 115.87 20.60 1.28
C GLN A 308 114.53 21.33 1.44
N ALA A 309 114.54 22.66 1.52
CA ALA A 309 113.32 23.47 1.59
C ALA A 309 112.46 23.34 0.33
N VAL A 310 113.07 23.28 -0.85
CA VAL A 310 112.39 23.04 -2.13
C VAL A 310 111.76 21.63 -2.13
N ASN A 311 112.46 20.61 -1.63
CA ASN A 311 111.91 19.26 -1.52
C ASN A 311 110.75 19.18 -0.51
N ASP A 312 110.84 19.89 0.62
CA ASP A 312 109.76 19.94 1.61
C ASP A 312 108.51 20.68 1.06
N ILE A 313 108.72 21.77 0.30
CA ILE A 313 107.64 22.48 -0.42
C ILE A 313 107.02 21.59 -1.50
N LEU A 314 107.82 20.85 -2.27
CA LEU A 314 107.32 19.92 -3.29
C LEU A 314 106.48 18.81 -2.65
N ARG A 315 106.92 18.24 -1.52
CA ARG A 315 106.15 17.24 -0.78
C ARG A 315 104.84 17.79 -0.23
N GLN A 316 104.85 19.00 0.34
CA GLN A 316 103.62 19.67 0.79
C GLN A 316 102.67 19.99 -0.38
N ALA A 317 103.22 20.35 -1.54
CA ALA A 317 102.43 20.58 -2.74
C ALA A 317 101.80 19.27 -3.27
N GLU A 318 102.50 18.14 -3.20
CA GLU A 318 101.97 16.82 -3.52
C GLU A 318 100.85 16.39 -2.55
N GLU A 319 101.03 16.60 -1.25
CA GLU A 319 100.01 16.33 -0.23
C GLU A 319 98.77 17.22 -0.42
N ALA A 320 98.96 18.52 -0.68
CA ALA A 320 97.87 19.44 -0.99
C ALA A 320 97.14 19.06 -2.29
N ASN A 321 97.85 18.61 -3.32
CA ASN A 321 97.23 18.10 -4.55
C ASN A 321 96.41 16.83 -4.30
N ALA A 322 96.92 15.90 -3.49
CA ALA A 322 96.20 14.69 -3.13
C ALA A 322 94.90 15.00 -2.36
N GLU A 323 94.91 16.03 -1.52
CA GLU A 323 93.72 16.49 -0.79
C GLU A 323 92.72 17.22 -1.70
N VAL A 324 93.20 18.06 -2.62
CA VAL A 324 92.37 18.67 -3.67
C VAL A 324 91.69 17.60 -4.52
N ASP A 325 92.39 16.52 -4.87
CA ASP A 325 91.80 15.40 -5.62
C ASP A 325 90.76 14.61 -4.79
N ARG A 326 90.94 14.48 -3.47
CA ARG A 326 89.89 13.92 -2.59
C ARG A 326 88.65 14.81 -2.53
N LEU A 327 88.84 16.11 -2.35
CA LEU A 327 87.72 17.07 -2.29
C LEU A 327 86.97 17.13 -3.62
N LYS A 328 87.67 17.10 -4.76
CA LYS A 328 87.03 16.99 -6.08
C LYS A 328 86.20 15.71 -6.22
N LYS A 329 86.70 14.57 -5.74
CA LYS A 329 85.93 13.31 -5.75
C LYS A 329 84.68 13.40 -4.86
N GLN A 330 84.78 13.99 -3.67
CA GLN A 330 83.61 14.21 -2.80
C GLN A 330 82.60 15.17 -3.43
N GLN A 331 83.08 16.24 -4.07
CA GLN A 331 82.23 17.20 -4.78
C GLN A 331 81.44 16.50 -5.90
N VAL A 332 82.10 15.68 -6.73
CA VAL A 332 81.42 14.94 -7.81
C VAL A 332 80.34 13.98 -7.26
N VAL A 333 80.60 13.30 -6.13
CA VAL A 333 79.61 12.43 -5.48
C VAL A 333 78.42 13.23 -4.94
N MET A 334 78.68 14.40 -4.37
CA MET A 334 77.62 15.28 -3.85
C MET A 334 76.76 15.86 -4.98
N GLU A 335 77.40 16.31 -6.07
CA GLU A 335 76.73 16.83 -7.26
C GLU A 335 75.87 15.76 -7.95
N THR A 336 76.37 14.53 -8.06
CA THR A 336 75.57 13.41 -8.60
C THR A 336 74.40 13.04 -7.69
N SER A 337 74.59 13.03 -6.37
CA SER A 337 73.49 12.83 -5.40
C SER A 337 72.43 13.93 -5.48
N LEU A 338 72.82 15.20 -5.64
CA LEU A 338 71.89 16.32 -5.78
C LEU A 338 71.12 16.24 -7.10
N ALA A 339 71.80 15.88 -8.20
CA ALA A 339 71.17 15.69 -9.50
C ALA A 339 70.16 14.53 -9.49
N ASP A 340 70.47 13.42 -8.85
CA ASP A 340 69.55 12.30 -8.72
C ASP A 340 68.36 12.62 -7.80
N ASN A 341 68.58 13.41 -6.74
CA ASN A 341 67.49 13.87 -5.88
C ASN A 341 66.55 14.85 -6.61
N ALA A 342 67.10 15.74 -7.43
CA ALA A 342 66.32 16.63 -8.29
C ALA A 342 65.44 15.85 -9.29
N ARG A 343 65.99 14.81 -9.94
CA ARG A 343 65.20 13.95 -10.85
C ARG A 343 64.08 13.20 -10.11
N ARG A 344 64.33 12.71 -8.89
CA ARG A 344 63.29 12.05 -8.09
C ARG A 344 62.17 13.00 -7.71
N MET A 345 62.50 14.24 -7.33
CA MET A 345 61.49 15.27 -7.05
C MET A 345 60.67 15.62 -8.30
N GLU A 346 61.28 15.77 -9.46
CA GLU A 346 60.55 15.97 -10.73
C GLU A 346 59.61 14.80 -11.06
N GLU A 347 60.04 13.57 -10.82
CA GLU A 347 59.22 12.38 -11.04
C GLU A 347 58.02 12.31 -10.07
N ILE A 348 58.23 12.67 -8.80
CA ILE A 348 57.16 12.75 -7.79
C ILE A 348 56.15 13.83 -8.17
N VAL A 349 56.62 15.05 -8.49
CA VAL A 349 55.75 16.16 -8.90
C VAL A 349 54.96 15.82 -10.17
N SER A 350 55.58 15.13 -11.12
CA SER A 350 54.92 14.67 -12.35
C SER A 350 53.83 13.63 -12.04
N LYS A 351 54.08 12.68 -11.14
CA LYS A 351 53.08 11.69 -10.68
C LYS A 351 51.92 12.35 -9.96
N GLU A 352 52.19 13.27 -9.03
CA GLU A 352 51.15 14.02 -8.32
C GLU A 352 50.29 14.86 -9.27
N LEU A 353 50.89 15.50 -10.28
CA LEU A 353 50.15 16.23 -11.31
C LEU A 353 49.20 15.31 -12.10
N HIS A 354 49.69 14.15 -12.55
CA HIS A 354 48.86 13.18 -13.27
C HIS A 354 47.73 12.63 -12.41
N GLU A 355 47.97 12.36 -11.13
CA GLU A 355 46.93 11.91 -10.19
C GLU A 355 45.87 12.99 -9.98
N ARG A 356 46.29 14.26 -9.88
CA ARG A 356 45.39 15.40 -9.74
C ARG A 356 44.53 15.62 -10.99
N GLU A 357 45.11 15.45 -12.18
CA GLU A 357 44.38 15.48 -13.45
C GLU A 357 43.34 14.35 -13.54
N ARG A 358 43.70 13.12 -13.16
CA ARG A 358 42.74 12.00 -13.08
C ARG A 358 41.61 12.26 -12.09
N ALA A 359 41.91 12.83 -10.93
CA ALA A 359 40.90 13.19 -9.94
C ALA A 359 39.92 14.24 -10.49
N ASN A 360 40.42 15.25 -11.21
CA ASN A 360 39.57 16.25 -11.87
C ASN A 360 38.69 15.64 -12.97
N GLU A 361 39.23 14.71 -13.76
CA GLU A 361 38.48 14.03 -14.81
C GLU A 361 37.35 13.15 -14.25
N LEU A 362 37.60 12.48 -13.13
CA LEU A 362 36.60 11.74 -12.38
C LEU A 362 35.52 12.66 -11.79
N ASP A 363 35.89 13.79 -11.20
CA ASP A 363 34.94 14.77 -10.66
C ASP A 363 34.01 15.33 -11.75
N GLU A 364 34.55 15.67 -12.93
CA GLU A 364 33.75 16.09 -14.08
C GLU A 364 32.86 14.98 -14.65
N ARG A 365 33.30 13.73 -14.58
CA ARG A 365 32.45 12.59 -14.95
C ARG A 365 31.30 12.38 -13.96
N ILE A 366 31.57 12.53 -12.65
CA ILE A 366 30.55 12.45 -11.60
C ILE A 366 29.52 13.57 -11.78
N LYS A 367 29.95 14.82 -12.02
CA LYS A 367 29.05 15.96 -12.28
C LYS A 367 28.14 15.71 -13.48
N ARG A 368 28.67 15.15 -14.57
CA ARG A 368 27.88 14.79 -15.76
C ARG A 368 26.82 13.74 -15.44
N LEU A 369 27.19 12.66 -14.75
CA LEU A 369 26.26 11.60 -14.34
C LEU A 369 25.16 12.12 -13.40
N ILE A 370 25.51 13.00 -12.45
CA ILE A 370 24.53 13.64 -11.57
C ILE A 370 23.52 14.45 -12.40
N ASN A 371 23.98 15.25 -13.36
CA ASN A 371 23.10 16.04 -14.23
C ASN A 371 22.20 15.17 -15.12
N GLU A 372 22.73 14.07 -15.68
CA GLU A 372 21.93 13.10 -16.44
C GLU A 372 20.81 12.51 -15.56
N HIS A 373 21.13 12.01 -14.36
CA HIS A 373 20.13 11.47 -13.44
C HIS A 373 19.11 12.51 -12.96
N LEU A 374 19.51 13.76 -12.73
CA LEU A 374 18.59 14.84 -12.39
C LEU A 374 17.62 15.15 -13.53
N THR A 375 18.09 15.03 -14.78
CA THR A 375 17.27 15.24 -15.98
C THR A 375 16.30 14.08 -16.18
N GLU A 376 16.75 12.83 -16.07
CA GLU A 376 15.91 11.64 -16.12
C GLU A 376 14.82 11.68 -15.03
N ARG A 377 15.20 12.05 -13.81
CA ARG A 377 14.27 12.23 -12.70
C ARG A 377 13.19 13.26 -13.03
N HIS A 378 13.55 14.42 -13.61
CA HIS A 378 12.57 15.42 -14.03
C HIS A 378 11.61 14.88 -15.09
N GLN A 379 12.13 14.18 -16.11
CA GLN A 379 11.30 13.59 -17.17
C GLN A 379 10.33 12.54 -16.62
N LEU A 380 10.79 11.69 -15.70
CA LEU A 380 9.93 10.71 -15.01
C LEU A 380 8.86 11.40 -14.17
N GLN A 381 9.23 12.48 -13.47
CA GLN A 381 8.30 13.25 -12.65
C GLN A 381 7.22 13.92 -13.49
N GLU A 382 7.56 14.47 -14.67
CA GLU A 382 6.58 14.96 -15.63
C GLU A 382 5.68 13.84 -16.17
N ARG A 383 6.24 12.68 -16.53
CA ARG A 383 5.48 11.54 -17.05
C ARG A 383 4.47 11.02 -16.02
N ILE A 384 4.88 10.93 -14.75
CA ILE A 384 3.99 10.58 -13.63
C ILE A 384 2.90 11.64 -13.48
N GLY A 385 3.23 12.92 -13.61
CA GLY A 385 2.26 14.02 -13.60
C GLY A 385 1.19 13.85 -14.68
N ARG A 386 1.60 13.61 -15.94
CA ARG A 386 0.69 13.41 -17.08
C ARG A 386 -0.18 12.16 -16.93
N LEU A 387 0.38 11.06 -16.40
CA LEU A 387 -0.38 9.84 -16.14
C LEU A 387 -1.42 10.04 -15.03
N LYS A 388 -1.07 10.77 -13.96
CA LYS A 388 -2.02 11.10 -12.88
C LYS A 388 -3.18 11.96 -13.38
N THR A 389 -2.92 12.94 -14.25
CA THR A 389 -4.00 13.76 -14.83
C THR A 389 -4.89 12.94 -15.75
N ALA A 390 -4.32 12.12 -16.63
CA ALA A 390 -5.07 11.25 -17.53
C ALA A 390 -5.97 10.26 -16.76
N HIS A 391 -5.43 9.61 -15.73
CA HIS A 391 -6.20 8.68 -14.90
C HIS A 391 -7.33 9.38 -14.13
N ARG A 392 -7.13 10.62 -13.65
CA ARG A 392 -8.20 11.39 -13.01
C ARG A 392 -9.32 11.74 -13.99
N GLU A 393 -8.96 12.14 -15.21
CA GLU A 393 -9.94 12.46 -16.25
C GLU A 393 -10.73 11.23 -16.69
N GLU A 394 -10.07 10.09 -16.83
CA GLU A 394 -10.73 8.81 -17.16
C GLU A 394 -11.69 8.37 -16.05
N LEU A 395 -11.27 8.45 -14.79
CA LEU A 395 -12.13 8.10 -13.65
C LEU A 395 -13.34 9.03 -13.54
N LYS A 396 -13.16 10.33 -13.84
CA LYS A 396 -14.25 11.30 -13.91
C LYS A 396 -15.23 10.97 -15.04
N SER A 397 -14.72 10.61 -16.22
CA SER A 397 -15.53 10.19 -17.36
C SER A 397 -16.35 8.93 -17.05
N GLN A 398 -15.73 7.93 -16.41
CA GLN A 398 -16.40 6.69 -15.98
C GLN A 398 -17.51 6.96 -14.95
N LEU A 399 -17.26 7.80 -13.94
CA LEU A 399 -18.27 8.21 -12.96
C LEU A 399 -19.43 8.96 -13.61
N GLU A 400 -19.15 9.86 -14.55
CA GLU A 400 -20.19 10.61 -15.27
C GLU A 400 -21.04 9.69 -16.16
N GLN A 401 -20.41 8.68 -16.78
CA GLN A 401 -21.13 7.65 -17.55
C GLN A 401 -22.01 6.78 -16.65
N GLN A 402 -21.49 6.31 -15.51
CA GLN A 402 -22.28 5.53 -14.54
C GLN A 402 -23.45 6.34 -13.97
N SER A 403 -23.25 7.64 -13.69
CA SER A 403 -24.35 8.52 -13.27
C SER A 403 -25.45 8.62 -14.33
N LYS A 404 -25.08 8.84 -15.60
CA LYS A 404 -26.05 8.92 -16.71
C LYS A 404 -26.81 7.60 -16.92
N GLU A 405 -26.15 6.46 -16.73
CA GLU A 405 -26.76 5.14 -16.85
C GLU A 405 -27.70 4.82 -15.67
N SER A 406 -27.29 5.21 -14.45
CA SER A 406 -28.16 5.16 -13.27
C SER A 406 -29.40 6.03 -13.45
N ASP A 407 -29.25 7.27 -13.91
CA ASP A 407 -30.37 8.19 -14.14
C ASP A 407 -31.35 7.64 -15.19
N ARG A 408 -30.85 7.02 -16.27
CA ARG A 408 -31.70 6.33 -17.26
C ARG A 408 -32.47 5.18 -16.63
N THR A 409 -31.80 4.33 -15.87
CA THR A 409 -32.41 3.17 -15.21
C THR A 409 -33.51 3.61 -14.23
N VAL A 410 -33.25 4.66 -13.43
CA VAL A 410 -34.24 5.22 -12.51
C VAL A 410 -35.44 5.77 -13.28
N ASN A 411 -35.22 6.50 -14.38
CA ASN A 411 -36.30 7.03 -15.20
C ASN A 411 -37.15 5.91 -15.84
N ASP A 412 -36.53 4.84 -16.31
CA ASP A 412 -37.24 3.67 -16.88
C ASP A 412 -38.10 2.97 -15.82
N ILE A 413 -37.59 2.83 -14.59
CA ILE A 413 -38.35 2.28 -13.46
C ILE A 413 -39.55 3.18 -13.11
N ILE A 414 -39.36 4.50 -13.08
CA ILE A 414 -40.45 5.45 -12.83
C ILE A 414 -41.52 5.34 -13.92
N ALA A 415 -41.11 5.29 -15.19
CA ALA A 415 -42.04 5.15 -16.32
C ALA A 415 -42.83 3.82 -16.26
N ALA A 416 -42.17 2.71 -15.92
CA ALA A 416 -42.84 1.42 -15.72
C ALA A 416 -43.85 1.47 -14.56
N ALA A 417 -43.45 2.05 -13.42
CA ALA A 417 -44.33 2.20 -12.26
C ALA A 417 -45.54 3.12 -12.56
N GLU A 418 -45.37 4.15 -13.38
CA GLU A 418 -46.47 5.01 -13.84
C GLU A 418 -47.45 4.25 -14.76
N CYS A 419 -46.94 3.42 -15.67
CA CYS A 419 -47.77 2.55 -16.50
C CYS A 419 -48.58 1.56 -15.64
N ASP A 420 -47.95 0.91 -14.67
CA ASP A 420 -48.62 -0.03 -13.76
C ASP A 420 -49.68 0.67 -12.91
N LYS A 421 -49.37 1.87 -12.42
CA LYS A 421 -50.33 2.71 -11.69
C LYS A 421 -51.55 3.03 -12.56
N GLN A 422 -51.37 3.39 -13.83
CA GLN A 422 -52.47 3.66 -14.74
C GLN A 422 -53.31 2.40 -15.02
N ALA A 423 -52.66 1.25 -15.21
CA ALA A 423 -53.33 -0.04 -15.40
C ALA A 423 -54.20 -0.41 -14.19
N MET A 424 -53.65 -0.30 -12.97
CA MET A 424 -54.39 -0.56 -11.74
C MET A 424 -55.55 0.42 -11.55
N GLN A 425 -55.37 1.71 -11.87
CA GLN A 425 -56.45 2.69 -11.79
C GLN A 425 -57.61 2.35 -12.74
N LYS A 426 -57.30 1.88 -13.95
CA LYS A 426 -58.31 1.41 -14.91
C LYS A 426 -59.05 0.19 -14.37
N GLU A 427 -58.34 -0.80 -13.84
CA GLU A 427 -58.95 -2.00 -13.28
C GLU A 427 -59.85 -1.70 -12.08
N ILE A 428 -59.42 -0.80 -11.19
CA ILE A 428 -60.26 -0.30 -10.09
C ILE A 428 -61.54 0.37 -10.64
N GLY A 429 -61.42 1.15 -11.71
CA GLY A 429 -62.56 1.76 -12.40
C GLY A 429 -63.55 0.71 -12.92
N ASP A 430 -63.05 -0.31 -13.61
CA ASP A 430 -63.85 -1.41 -14.16
C ASP A 430 -64.52 -2.23 -13.04
N LEU A 431 -63.81 -2.49 -11.94
CA LEU A 431 -64.36 -3.19 -10.76
C LEU A 431 -65.46 -2.36 -10.08
N LYS A 432 -65.29 -1.04 -9.94
CA LYS A 432 -66.34 -0.16 -9.41
C LYS A 432 -67.59 -0.18 -10.29
N ALA A 433 -67.42 -0.18 -11.62
CA ALA A 433 -68.55 -0.27 -12.55
C ALA A 433 -69.29 -1.61 -12.43
N ARG A 434 -68.55 -2.73 -12.29
CA ARG A 434 -69.14 -4.05 -12.08
C ARG A 434 -69.89 -4.13 -10.75
N LEU A 435 -69.32 -3.57 -9.68
CA LEU A 435 -69.97 -3.53 -8.37
C LEU A 435 -71.29 -2.75 -8.43
N ALA A 436 -71.29 -1.55 -9.03
CA ALA A 436 -72.51 -0.75 -9.18
C ALA A 436 -73.61 -1.48 -9.97
N ASN A 437 -73.24 -2.23 -11.01
CA ASN A 437 -74.19 -3.05 -11.78
C ASN A 437 -74.75 -4.22 -10.94
N ALA A 438 -73.90 -4.89 -10.15
CA ALA A 438 -74.33 -5.95 -9.25
C ALA A 438 -75.29 -5.43 -8.16
N GLU A 439 -75.01 -4.26 -7.59
CA GLU A 439 -75.87 -3.58 -6.61
C GLU A 439 -77.25 -3.25 -7.21
N GLU A 440 -77.30 -2.69 -8.42
CA GLU A 440 -78.57 -2.39 -9.10
C GLU A 440 -79.36 -3.68 -9.44
N LEU A 441 -78.67 -4.76 -9.81
CA LEU A 441 -79.30 -6.04 -10.06
C LEU A 441 -79.90 -6.64 -8.78
N LEU A 442 -79.18 -6.56 -7.66
CA LEU A 442 -79.68 -6.98 -6.34
C LEU A 442 -80.87 -6.13 -5.91
N ARG A 443 -80.84 -4.81 -6.15
CA ARG A 443 -81.95 -3.89 -5.88
C ARG A 443 -83.20 -4.33 -6.64
N ARG A 444 -83.10 -4.56 -7.95
CA ARG A 444 -84.21 -5.06 -8.78
C ARG A 444 -84.74 -6.41 -8.33
N ARG A 445 -83.86 -7.36 -7.99
CA ARG A 445 -84.26 -8.67 -7.45
C ARG A 445 -85.01 -8.55 -6.12
N THR A 446 -84.62 -7.61 -5.29
CA THR A 446 -85.32 -7.33 -4.02
C THR A 446 -86.71 -6.75 -4.28
N GLU A 447 -86.85 -5.83 -5.24
CA GLU A 447 -88.15 -5.30 -5.67
C GLU A 447 -89.07 -6.39 -6.24
N GLU A 448 -88.53 -7.26 -7.11
CA GLU A 448 -89.24 -8.42 -7.65
C GLU A 448 -89.70 -9.39 -6.54
N LEU A 449 -88.84 -9.66 -5.56
CA LEU A 449 -89.16 -10.53 -4.43
C LEU A 449 -90.28 -9.93 -3.56
N ASN A 450 -90.22 -8.62 -3.29
CA ASN A 450 -91.27 -7.92 -2.55
C ASN A 450 -92.60 -7.98 -3.31
N ALA A 451 -92.60 -7.70 -4.62
CA ALA A 451 -93.79 -7.80 -5.46
C ALA A 451 -94.36 -9.23 -5.49
N SER A 452 -93.49 -10.25 -5.54
CA SER A 452 -93.90 -11.65 -5.46
C SER A 452 -94.50 -12.00 -4.10
N THR A 453 -93.92 -11.48 -3.01
CA THR A 453 -94.42 -11.68 -1.64
C THR A 453 -95.79 -11.03 -1.46
N ASP A 454 -96.00 -9.83 -2.01
CA ASP A 454 -97.31 -9.15 -2.03
C ASP A 454 -98.35 -9.93 -2.85
N ALA A 455 -97.94 -10.46 -4.01
CA ALA A 455 -98.81 -11.30 -4.84
C ALA A 455 -99.22 -12.58 -4.13
N VAL A 456 -98.28 -13.28 -3.46
CA VAL A 456 -98.58 -14.46 -2.64
C VAL A 456 -99.51 -14.10 -1.49
N SER A 457 -99.27 -12.98 -0.81
CA SER A 457 -100.14 -12.51 0.28
C SER A 457 -101.56 -12.21 -0.22
N ASN A 458 -101.71 -11.60 -1.40
CA ASN A 458 -103.01 -11.36 -2.03
C ASN A 458 -103.69 -12.67 -2.47
N MET A 459 -102.94 -13.61 -3.05
CA MET A 459 -103.47 -14.95 -3.39
C MET A 459 -103.91 -15.70 -2.14
N GLN A 460 -103.19 -15.57 -1.03
CA GLN A 460 -103.56 -16.19 0.23
C GLN A 460 -104.86 -15.61 0.78
N ARG A 461 -105.00 -14.28 0.80
CA ARG A 461 -106.28 -13.62 1.15
C ARG A 461 -107.42 -14.04 0.21
N TYR A 462 -107.16 -14.15 -1.09
CA TYR A 462 -108.15 -14.61 -2.05
C TYR A 462 -108.52 -16.08 -1.82
N SER A 463 -107.56 -16.94 -1.47
CA SER A 463 -107.80 -18.34 -1.12
C SER A 463 -108.61 -18.48 0.17
N GLU A 464 -108.36 -17.64 1.17
CA GLU A 464 -109.14 -17.56 2.41
C GLU A 464 -110.58 -17.10 2.11
N SER A 465 -110.74 -16.10 1.23
CA SER A 465 -112.05 -15.65 0.75
C SER A 465 -112.80 -16.73 -0.02
N LEU A 466 -112.13 -17.43 -0.95
CA LEU A 466 -112.70 -18.56 -1.69
C LEU A 466 -113.03 -19.73 -0.76
N GLN A 467 -112.24 -19.96 0.28
CA GLN A 467 -112.52 -21.00 1.26
C GLN A 467 -113.75 -20.63 2.11
N ALA A 468 -113.90 -19.36 2.50
CA ALA A 468 -115.10 -18.85 3.13
C ALA A 468 -116.33 -18.95 2.21
N GLU A 469 -116.18 -18.59 0.94
CA GLU A 469 -117.24 -18.71 -0.07
C GLU A 469 -117.57 -20.17 -0.37
N ARG A 470 -116.58 -21.08 -0.40
CA ARG A 470 -116.79 -22.53 -0.53
C ARG A 470 -117.51 -23.10 0.67
N LEU A 471 -117.25 -22.63 1.89
CA LEU A 471 -118.00 -23.03 3.08
C LEU A 471 -119.46 -22.55 2.96
N ALA A 472 -119.68 -21.29 2.59
CA ALA A 472 -121.01 -20.74 2.34
C ALA A 472 -121.75 -21.45 1.19
N LEU A 473 -121.05 -21.77 0.10
CA LEU A 473 -121.55 -22.53 -1.03
C LEU A 473 -121.80 -23.98 -0.68
N ASN A 474 -120.99 -24.63 0.18
CA ASN A 474 -121.21 -26.00 0.63
C ASN A 474 -122.41 -26.07 1.58
N ASP A 475 -122.63 -25.05 2.40
CA ASP A 475 -123.87 -24.88 3.15
C ASP A 475 -125.05 -24.69 2.20
N ASN A 476 -124.93 -23.83 1.19
CA ASN A 476 -125.93 -23.70 0.11
C ASN A 476 -126.08 -24.98 -0.73
N TRP A 477 -125.02 -25.75 -0.96
CA TRP A 477 -125.03 -27.00 -1.73
C TRP A 477 -125.65 -28.10 -0.91
N ARG A 478 -125.53 -28.12 0.41
CA ARG A 478 -126.36 -28.98 1.27
C ARG A 478 -127.84 -28.62 1.10
N THR A 479 -128.18 -27.35 0.94
CA THR A 479 -129.54 -26.87 0.64
C THR A 479 -130.01 -27.22 -0.79
N VAL A 480 -129.13 -27.15 -1.79
CA VAL A 480 -129.42 -27.40 -3.21
C VAL A 480 -129.26 -28.88 -3.60
N ARG A 481 -128.51 -29.70 -2.84
CA ARG A 481 -128.43 -31.17 -2.98
C ARG A 481 -129.76 -31.85 -2.66
N ALA A 482 -130.68 -31.14 -2.01
CA ALA A 482 -132.08 -31.52 -1.95
C ALA A 482 -132.81 -31.42 -3.32
N SER A 483 -132.19 -30.83 -4.34
CA SER A 483 -132.82 -30.46 -5.62
C SER A 483 -131.86 -30.48 -6.83
N ALA A 484 -131.83 -31.65 -7.50
CA ALA A 484 -131.59 -31.84 -8.94
C ALA A 484 -130.17 -31.80 -9.57
N ARG A 485 -129.96 -32.75 -10.49
CA ARG A 485 -128.83 -32.97 -11.42
C ARG A 485 -129.01 -32.17 -12.72
N LYS A 486 -127.91 -31.70 -13.35
CA LYS A 486 -127.58 -31.60 -14.82
C LYS A 486 -126.55 -30.44 -15.08
N PRO A 487 -126.11 -30.13 -16.31
CA PRO A 487 -124.88 -30.59 -16.96
C PRO A 487 -123.94 -29.39 -17.32
N LEU A 488 -123.61 -28.53 -16.35
CA LEU A 488 -122.74 -27.34 -16.55
C LEU A 488 -121.23 -27.64 -16.46
N ILE A 489 -120.85 -28.82 -15.97
CA ILE A 489 -119.46 -29.17 -15.61
C ILE A 489 -118.54 -29.28 -16.85
N ARG A 490 -119.08 -29.60 -18.02
CA ARG A 490 -118.26 -29.87 -19.22
C ARG A 490 -117.61 -28.62 -19.82
N ARG A 491 -118.31 -27.48 -19.85
CA ARG A 491 -117.77 -26.20 -20.35
C ARG A 491 -116.71 -25.61 -19.42
N GLU A 492 -116.91 -25.80 -18.12
CA GLU A 492 -115.95 -25.39 -17.08
C GLU A 492 -114.65 -26.18 -17.18
N LEU A 493 -114.74 -27.50 -17.37
CA LEU A 493 -113.58 -28.35 -17.59
C LEU A 493 -112.83 -28.01 -18.89
N GLU A 494 -113.53 -27.69 -19.98
CA GLU A 494 -112.90 -27.25 -21.23
C GLU A 494 -112.17 -25.89 -21.07
N SER A 495 -112.73 -24.94 -20.31
CA SER A 495 -112.06 -23.68 -19.97
C SER A 495 -110.84 -23.88 -19.08
N GLN A 496 -110.92 -24.77 -18.09
CA GLN A 496 -109.80 -25.11 -17.22
C GLN A 496 -108.67 -25.79 -17.99
N LEU A 497 -109.00 -26.63 -18.97
CA LEU A 497 -108.03 -27.31 -19.82
C LEU A 497 -107.30 -26.34 -20.76
N SER A 498 -107.99 -25.35 -21.32
CA SER A 498 -107.34 -24.27 -22.08
C SER A 498 -106.45 -23.38 -21.21
N SER A 499 -106.84 -23.07 -19.96
CA SER A 499 -106.00 -22.32 -19.02
C SER A 499 -104.71 -23.08 -18.68
N LEU A 500 -104.83 -24.37 -18.35
CA LEU A 500 -103.70 -25.27 -18.09
C LEU A 500 -102.75 -25.39 -19.29
N GLN A 501 -103.29 -25.37 -20.51
CA GLN A 501 -102.49 -25.46 -21.72
C GLN A 501 -101.65 -24.19 -21.93
N VAL A 502 -102.20 -23.01 -21.64
CA VAL A 502 -101.47 -21.73 -21.67
C VAL A 502 -100.38 -21.71 -20.61
N GLU A 503 -100.69 -22.11 -19.37
CA GLU A 503 -99.71 -22.24 -18.28
C GLU A 503 -98.58 -23.22 -18.64
N HIS A 504 -98.89 -24.35 -19.26
CA HIS A 504 -97.89 -25.33 -19.69
C HIS A 504 -96.94 -24.75 -20.74
N THR A 505 -97.45 -23.98 -21.71
CA THR A 505 -96.60 -23.25 -22.67
C THR A 505 -95.75 -22.16 -22.02
N GLN A 506 -96.29 -21.44 -21.02
CA GLN A 506 -95.56 -20.44 -20.25
C GLN A 506 -94.39 -21.08 -19.48
N LEU A 507 -94.65 -22.20 -18.80
CA LEU A 507 -93.66 -22.99 -18.07
C LEU A 507 -92.57 -23.54 -19.00
N ARG A 508 -92.95 -24.04 -20.18
CA ARG A 508 -91.98 -24.53 -21.17
C ARG A 508 -91.04 -23.43 -21.65
N THR A 509 -91.57 -22.23 -21.87
CA THR A 509 -90.76 -21.06 -22.27
C THR A 509 -89.81 -20.63 -21.15
N ASN A 510 -90.29 -20.58 -19.91
CA ASN A 510 -89.45 -20.28 -18.75
C ASN A 510 -88.35 -21.33 -18.53
N TYR A 511 -88.65 -22.60 -18.75
CA TYR A 511 -87.68 -23.69 -18.68
C TYR A 511 -86.57 -23.51 -19.72
N SER A 512 -86.91 -23.24 -20.98
CA SER A 512 -85.90 -22.99 -22.01
C SER A 512 -85.04 -21.75 -21.74
N GLN A 513 -85.61 -20.69 -21.15
CA GLN A 513 -84.83 -19.51 -20.74
C GLN A 513 -83.86 -19.81 -19.59
N LEU A 514 -84.27 -20.64 -18.63
CA LEU A 514 -83.39 -21.10 -17.55
C LEU A 514 -82.27 -21.99 -18.07
N GLU A 515 -82.57 -22.89 -19.02
CA GLU A 515 -81.59 -23.77 -19.66
C GLU A 515 -80.50 -22.98 -20.40
N HIS A 516 -80.89 -21.93 -21.13
CA HIS A 516 -79.92 -21.01 -21.76
C HIS A 516 -79.06 -20.28 -20.73
N ARG A 517 -79.64 -19.74 -19.65
CA ARG A 517 -78.88 -19.06 -18.59
C ARG A 517 -77.90 -20.00 -17.87
N LEU A 518 -78.29 -21.25 -17.65
CA LEU A 518 -77.42 -22.29 -17.09
C LEU A 518 -76.26 -22.61 -18.05
N THR A 519 -76.52 -22.70 -19.35
CA THR A 519 -75.49 -22.94 -20.36
C THR A 519 -74.49 -21.79 -20.42
N ASP A 520 -74.95 -20.54 -20.37
CA ASP A 520 -74.08 -19.36 -20.34
C ASP A 520 -73.25 -19.30 -19.05
N SER A 521 -73.86 -19.63 -17.90
CA SER A 521 -73.16 -19.67 -16.61
C SER A 521 -72.08 -20.76 -16.60
N LEU A 522 -72.36 -21.94 -17.16
CA LEU A 522 -71.39 -23.02 -17.30
C LEU A 522 -70.23 -22.63 -18.26
N GLY A 523 -70.54 -21.90 -19.34
CA GLY A 523 -69.51 -21.37 -20.24
C GLY A 523 -68.58 -20.36 -19.56
N GLN A 524 -69.13 -19.50 -18.69
CA GLN A 524 -68.34 -18.57 -17.88
C GLN A 524 -67.48 -19.32 -16.85
N GLU A 525 -68.03 -20.31 -16.15
CA GLU A 525 -67.29 -21.14 -15.20
C GLU A 525 -66.09 -21.85 -15.84
N GLN A 526 -66.26 -22.43 -17.03
CA GLN A 526 -65.16 -23.05 -17.78
C GLN A 526 -64.08 -22.04 -18.21
N THR A 527 -64.47 -20.78 -18.42
CA THR A 527 -63.51 -19.71 -18.75
C THR A 527 -62.71 -19.29 -17.52
N TRP A 528 -63.36 -19.18 -16.36
CA TRP A 528 -62.68 -18.92 -15.08
C TRP A 528 -61.74 -20.05 -14.69
N LYS A 529 -62.14 -21.30 -14.93
CA LYS A 529 -61.29 -22.47 -14.69
C LYS A 529 -60.02 -22.42 -15.54
N ARG A 530 -60.13 -22.14 -16.85
CA ARG A 530 -58.96 -21.97 -17.73
C ARG A 530 -58.03 -20.84 -17.26
N LYS A 531 -58.59 -19.70 -16.83
CA LYS A 531 -57.78 -18.60 -16.29
C LYS A 531 -57.08 -18.95 -14.97
N ALA A 532 -57.73 -19.76 -14.12
CA ALA A 532 -57.12 -20.24 -12.89
C ALA A 532 -55.96 -21.21 -13.18
N ASP A 533 -56.12 -22.11 -14.16
CA ASP A 533 -55.08 -23.02 -14.61
C ASP A 533 -53.88 -22.23 -15.20
N GLU A 534 -54.13 -21.22 -16.05
CA GLU A 534 -53.08 -20.31 -16.59
C GLU A 534 -52.34 -19.52 -15.48
N ALA A 535 -53.07 -19.05 -14.47
CA ALA A 535 -52.47 -18.38 -13.30
C ALA A 535 -51.59 -19.34 -12.47
N GLN A 536 -51.99 -20.61 -12.38
CA GLN A 536 -51.22 -21.64 -11.69
C GLN A 536 -49.94 -22.02 -12.46
N ASP A 537 -50.02 -22.11 -13.79
CA ASP A 537 -48.86 -22.36 -14.66
C ASP A 537 -47.84 -21.22 -14.59
N THR A 538 -48.30 -19.97 -14.64
CA THR A 538 -47.43 -18.79 -14.51
C THR A 538 -46.75 -18.70 -13.15
N MET A 539 -47.46 -19.02 -12.05
CA MET A 539 -46.83 -19.16 -10.74
C MET A 539 -45.78 -20.30 -10.70
N GLY A 540 -46.04 -21.42 -11.39
CA GLY A 540 -45.09 -22.51 -11.53
C GLY A 540 -43.83 -22.14 -12.33
N GLU A 541 -43.95 -21.27 -13.34
CA GLU A 541 -42.80 -20.70 -14.05
C GLU A 541 -42.00 -19.73 -13.18
N TYR A 542 -42.67 -18.88 -12.41
CA TYR A 542 -42.00 -17.97 -11.47
C TYR A 542 -41.23 -18.74 -10.39
N ALA A 543 -41.81 -19.80 -9.83
CA ALA A 543 -41.14 -20.67 -8.87
C ALA A 543 -39.88 -21.32 -9.46
N ARG A 544 -39.96 -21.84 -10.69
CA ARG A 544 -38.79 -22.40 -11.41
C ARG A 544 -37.72 -21.35 -11.68
N SER A 545 -38.10 -20.12 -12.00
CA SER A 545 -37.18 -19.00 -12.20
C SER A 545 -36.44 -18.65 -10.89
N MET A 546 -37.17 -18.55 -9.77
CA MET A 546 -36.58 -18.30 -8.45
C MET A 546 -35.62 -19.41 -8.03
N ASP A 547 -35.96 -20.68 -8.30
CA ASP A 547 -35.07 -21.81 -8.04
C ASP A 547 -33.81 -21.80 -8.91
N ASN A 548 -33.89 -21.29 -10.15
CA ASN A 548 -32.71 -21.09 -11.00
C ASN A 548 -31.81 -19.98 -10.44
N CYS A 549 -32.38 -18.84 -10.02
CA CYS A 549 -31.63 -17.75 -9.39
C CYS A 549 -30.95 -18.21 -8.09
N ARG A 550 -31.65 -18.99 -7.26
CA ARG A 550 -31.07 -19.59 -6.05
C ARG A 550 -29.89 -20.50 -6.38
N ARG A 551 -30.03 -21.39 -7.37
CA ARG A 551 -28.93 -22.28 -7.78
C ARG A 551 -27.72 -21.51 -8.34
N ALA A 552 -27.95 -20.44 -9.10
CA ALA A 552 -26.88 -19.58 -9.61
C ALA A 552 -26.13 -18.89 -8.46
N PHE A 553 -26.85 -18.35 -7.47
CA PHE A 553 -26.25 -17.76 -6.28
C PHE A 553 -25.43 -18.79 -5.47
N GLU A 554 -25.96 -20.00 -5.27
CA GLU A 554 -25.22 -21.08 -4.60
C GLU A 554 -23.97 -21.50 -5.38
N GLN A 555 -23.98 -21.43 -6.71
CA GLN A 555 -22.80 -21.70 -7.53
C GLN A 555 -21.74 -20.59 -7.35
N GLU A 556 -22.13 -19.33 -7.39
CA GLU A 556 -21.23 -18.19 -7.19
C GLU A 556 -20.56 -18.23 -5.81
N VAL A 557 -21.31 -18.63 -4.77
CA VAL A 557 -20.76 -18.84 -3.42
C VAL A 557 -19.68 -19.93 -3.41
N ARG A 558 -19.93 -21.07 -4.09
CA ARG A 558 -18.94 -22.16 -4.19
C ARG A 558 -17.69 -21.71 -4.95
N GLU A 559 -17.84 -20.97 -6.05
CA GLU A 559 -16.72 -20.42 -6.83
C GLU A 559 -15.90 -19.42 -6.00
N LYS A 560 -16.56 -18.59 -5.19
CA LYS A 560 -15.88 -17.69 -4.26
C LYS A 560 -15.09 -18.44 -3.18
N GLU A 561 -15.62 -19.55 -2.67
CA GLU A 561 -14.91 -20.40 -1.73
C GLU A 561 -13.70 -21.11 -2.36
N THR A 562 -13.78 -21.54 -3.62
CA THR A 562 -12.63 -22.11 -4.34
C THR A 562 -11.54 -21.07 -4.55
N LEU A 563 -11.91 -19.87 -5.00
CA LEU A 563 -10.96 -18.76 -5.15
C LEU A 563 -10.30 -18.37 -3.83
N LYS A 564 -11.04 -18.41 -2.71
CA LYS A 564 -10.48 -18.19 -1.38
C LYS A 564 -9.42 -19.23 -1.03
N LYS A 565 -9.68 -20.52 -1.29
CA LYS A 565 -8.71 -21.61 -1.05
C LYS A 565 -7.46 -21.46 -1.91
N GLU A 566 -7.61 -21.06 -3.17
CA GLU A 566 -6.48 -20.78 -4.07
C GLU A 566 -5.64 -19.59 -3.57
N ASN A 567 -6.28 -18.51 -3.13
CA ASN A 567 -5.58 -17.36 -2.57
C ASN A 567 -4.82 -17.73 -1.27
N ASP A 568 -5.45 -18.52 -0.40
CA ASP A 568 -4.77 -19.04 0.80
C ASP A 568 -3.58 -19.95 0.46
N GLN A 569 -3.66 -20.72 -0.63
CA GLN A 569 -2.55 -21.54 -1.13
C GLN A 569 -1.41 -20.67 -1.66
N LEU A 570 -1.71 -19.67 -2.50
CA LEU A 570 -0.71 -18.72 -3.01
C LEU A 570 -0.02 -17.94 -1.88
N LYS A 571 -0.77 -17.60 -0.82
CA LYS A 571 -0.21 -16.95 0.36
C LYS A 571 0.82 -17.84 1.06
N ARG A 572 0.54 -19.15 1.21
CA ARG A 572 1.50 -20.11 1.77
C ARG A 572 2.73 -20.27 0.90
N GLU A 573 2.57 -20.34 -0.42
CA GLU A 573 3.70 -20.45 -1.37
C GLU A 573 4.59 -19.22 -1.31
N ARG A 574 4.00 -18.02 -1.27
CA ARG A 574 4.74 -16.78 -1.05
C ARG A 574 5.52 -16.79 0.25
N ASP A 575 4.90 -17.22 1.35
CA ASP A 575 5.56 -17.26 2.66
C ASP A 575 6.71 -18.28 2.68
N GLN A 576 6.56 -19.43 2.01
CA GLN A 576 7.64 -20.41 1.83
C GLN A 576 8.81 -19.86 1.02
N LEU A 577 8.53 -19.13 -0.07
CA LEU A 577 9.56 -18.48 -0.87
C LEU A 577 10.28 -17.40 -0.06
N PHE A 578 9.54 -16.63 0.74
CA PHE A 578 10.13 -15.61 1.62
C PHE A 578 11.08 -16.24 2.66
N ASP A 579 10.68 -17.37 3.26
CA ASP A 579 11.54 -18.13 4.17
C ASP A 579 12.79 -18.69 3.47
N GLN A 580 12.67 -19.16 2.22
CA GLN A 580 13.82 -19.61 1.44
C GLN A 580 14.79 -18.45 1.15
N VAL A 581 14.28 -17.28 0.75
CA VAL A 581 15.10 -16.09 0.52
C VAL A 581 15.83 -15.68 1.80
N ASN A 582 15.15 -15.70 2.95
CA ASN A 582 15.78 -15.38 4.23
C ASN A 582 16.89 -16.38 4.61
N ARG A 583 16.69 -17.69 4.36
CA ARG A 583 17.75 -18.69 4.58
C ARG A 583 18.97 -18.45 3.69
N VAL A 584 18.75 -18.13 2.42
CA VAL A 584 19.85 -17.81 1.47
C VAL A 584 20.57 -16.55 1.92
N ARG A 585 19.84 -15.51 2.35
CA ARG A 585 20.45 -14.28 2.89
C ARG A 585 21.32 -14.57 4.11
N CYS A 586 20.83 -15.35 5.08
CA CYS A 586 21.62 -15.72 6.25
C CYS A 586 22.86 -16.57 5.88
N ALA A 587 22.74 -17.48 4.93
CA ALA A 587 23.89 -18.26 4.45
C ALA A 587 24.95 -17.37 3.76
N PHE A 588 24.51 -16.37 3.00
CA PHE A 588 25.38 -15.39 2.36
C PHE A 588 26.07 -14.49 3.39
N GLU A 589 25.33 -13.98 4.39
CA GLU A 589 25.87 -13.19 5.50
C GLU A 589 26.94 -13.98 6.27
N GLN A 590 26.68 -15.25 6.60
CA GLN A 590 27.65 -16.14 7.27
C GLN A 590 28.89 -16.39 6.42
N GLN A 591 28.74 -16.60 5.11
CA GLN A 591 29.89 -16.80 4.22
C GLN A 591 30.78 -15.55 4.15
N ASN A 592 30.17 -14.36 4.19
CA ASN A 592 30.86 -13.08 4.13
C ASN A 592 31.56 -12.72 5.45
N GLU A 593 31.10 -13.25 6.59
CA GLU A 593 31.80 -13.14 7.88
C GLU A 593 33.03 -14.08 7.99
N THR A 594 33.06 -15.15 7.17
CA THR A 594 34.16 -16.13 7.17
C THR A 594 35.27 -15.86 6.14
N MET A 595 35.07 -14.93 5.20
CA MET A 595 36.11 -14.43 4.28
C MET A 595 36.72 -13.14 4.80
#